data_AF-A0AAN0MM79-F1
#
_entry.id   AF-A0AAN0MM79-F1
#
_cell.length_a   1.000
_cell.length_b   1.000
_cell.length_c   1.000
_cell.angle_alpha   90.00
_cell.angle_beta   90.00
_cell.angle_gamma   90.00
#
_symmetry.space_group_name_H-M   'P 1'
#
loop_
_entity.id
_entity.type
_entity.pdbx_description
1 polymer ?
#
loop_
_entity_poly.entity_id
_entity_poly.type
_entity_poly.pdbx_seq_one_letter_code
_entity_poly.pdbx_strand_id
1 'polypeptide(L)'
;MGLTPKEGGKDKTDESYKNRSLPRDKHGNPVPDVDAPHTQLGMKKGRKGDYLQGREWGYDDNGKLVPKRDIDFTDHGRPGNHPNPHQHDFIPNPTGGTLQHGPAKPLEYP
;
A
#
# COMPACT_ATOMS: atom_id res chain seq x y z
N MET A 1 11.06 -14.94 -39.19
CA MET A 1 12.19 -14.81 -38.24
C MET A 1 11.58 -14.56 -36.87
N GLY A 2 11.65 -15.55 -36.00
CA GLY A 2 10.95 -15.57 -34.72
C GLY A 2 11.61 -14.65 -33.70
N LEU A 3 10.80 -13.88 -32.99
CA LEU A 3 11.21 -13.17 -31.79
C LEU A 3 11.33 -14.20 -30.67
N THR A 4 12.56 -14.48 -30.24
CA THR A 4 12.86 -15.24 -29.04
C THR A 4 12.31 -14.49 -27.81
N PRO A 5 11.42 -15.09 -27.00
CA PRO A 5 11.08 -14.55 -25.70
C PRO A 5 12.27 -14.74 -24.76
N LYS A 6 12.72 -13.66 -24.10
CA LYS A 6 13.70 -13.75 -23.02
C LYS A 6 13.05 -14.42 -21.81
N GLU A 7 13.75 -15.44 -21.35
CA GLU A 7 13.37 -16.40 -20.32
C GLU A 7 12.93 -15.77 -18.99
N GLY A 8 11.71 -16.12 -18.57
CA GLY A 8 11.39 -16.69 -17.26
C GLY A 8 12.21 -16.23 -16.06
N GLY A 9 11.83 -15.09 -15.48
CA GLY A 9 12.22 -14.74 -14.11
C GLY A 9 11.53 -15.67 -13.11
N LYS A 10 12.28 -16.71 -12.70
CA LYS A 10 12.05 -17.63 -11.56
C LYS A 10 10.84 -17.31 -10.66
N ASP A 11 9.89 -18.25 -10.62
CA ASP A 11 8.88 -18.39 -9.56
C ASP A 11 9.53 -18.25 -8.18
N LYS A 12 9.42 -17.06 -7.59
CA LYS A 12 9.62 -16.84 -6.16
C LYS A 12 8.24 -16.85 -5.56
N THR A 13 7.89 -17.94 -4.89
CA THR A 13 6.69 -18.08 -4.09
C THR A 13 6.46 -16.83 -3.23
N ASP A 14 5.44 -16.08 -3.63
CA ASP A 14 4.53 -15.12 -2.97
C ASP A 14 4.70 -14.77 -1.47
N GLU A 15 5.93 -14.62 -0.96
CA GLU A 15 6.20 -14.24 0.43
C GLU A 15 7.14 -13.04 0.56
N SER A 16 7.51 -12.40 -0.54
CA SER A 16 8.42 -11.23 -0.52
C SER A 16 7.87 -10.07 0.34
N TYR A 17 6.55 -9.95 0.45
CA TYR A 17 5.89 -8.94 1.27
C TYR A 17 6.18 -9.10 2.77
N LYS A 18 6.41 -10.34 3.25
CA LYS A 18 6.66 -10.63 4.67
C LYS A 18 7.99 -10.05 5.17
N ASN A 19 8.93 -9.78 4.26
CA ASN A 19 10.29 -9.34 4.57
C ASN A 19 10.60 -7.91 4.11
N ARG A 20 9.60 -7.12 3.68
CA ARG A 20 9.82 -5.74 3.24
C ARG A 20 8.76 -4.80 3.77
N SER A 21 9.14 -3.55 3.98
CA SER A 21 8.17 -2.46 4.17
C SER A 21 7.67 -1.92 2.84
N LEU A 22 6.52 -1.24 2.88
CA LEU A 22 6.04 -0.49 1.72
C LEU A 22 7.06 0.61 1.36
N PRO A 23 7.61 0.63 0.14
CA PRO A 23 8.62 1.56 -0.30
C PRO A 23 8.11 2.99 -0.29
N ARG A 24 9.00 3.87 0.13
CA ARG A 24 8.83 5.33 0.12
C ARG A 24 10.11 5.96 -0.39
N ASP A 25 10.01 7.11 -1.03
CA ASP A 25 11.17 7.89 -1.44
C ASP A 25 11.84 8.57 -0.22
N LYS A 26 12.94 9.29 -0.46
CA LYS A 26 13.67 10.03 0.58
C LYS A 26 12.85 11.14 1.27
N HIS A 27 11.73 11.55 0.69
CA HIS A 27 10.81 12.54 1.23
C HIS A 27 9.61 11.89 1.94
N GLY A 28 9.53 10.57 1.97
CA GLY A 28 8.43 9.82 2.55
C GLY A 28 7.25 9.61 1.61
N ASN A 29 7.33 10.00 0.34
CA ASN A 29 6.25 9.77 -0.62
C ASN A 29 6.12 8.28 -0.96
N PRO A 30 4.90 7.72 -1.04
CA PRO A 30 4.69 6.37 -1.54
C PRO A 30 5.31 6.16 -2.92
N VAL A 31 5.93 4.99 -3.14
CA VAL A 31 6.48 4.58 -4.43
C VAL A 31 5.76 3.30 -4.88
N PRO A 32 5.19 3.24 -6.10
CA PRO A 32 4.52 2.04 -6.59
C PRO A 32 5.54 0.98 -7.01
N ASP A 33 5.21 -0.30 -6.85
CA ASP A 33 6.03 -1.39 -7.41
C ASP A 33 5.86 -1.51 -8.93
N VAL A 34 4.68 -1.15 -9.44
CA VAL A 34 4.30 -1.25 -10.86
C VAL A 34 3.57 0.02 -11.30
N ASP A 35 3.81 0.46 -12.54
CA ASP A 35 3.16 1.64 -13.14
C ASP A 35 1.76 1.33 -13.71
N ALA A 36 0.92 0.67 -12.91
CA ALA A 36 -0.48 0.35 -13.20
C ALA A 36 -1.28 0.25 -11.89
N PRO A 37 -2.64 0.30 -11.89
CA PRO A 37 -3.43 0.10 -10.69
C PRO A 37 -3.18 -1.30 -10.10
N HIS A 38 -2.85 -1.35 -8.82
CA HIS A 38 -2.54 -2.59 -8.11
C HIS A 38 -2.66 -2.39 -6.60
N THR A 39 -2.65 -3.50 -5.87
CA THR A 39 -2.45 -3.50 -4.42
C THR A 39 -1.05 -3.97 -4.12
N GLN A 40 -0.35 -3.20 -3.30
CA GLN A 40 1.00 -3.47 -2.89
C GLN A 40 1.04 -3.90 -1.42
N LEU A 41 1.66 -5.05 -1.13
CA LEU A 41 1.76 -5.59 0.22
C LEU A 41 3.14 -5.35 0.83
N GLY A 42 3.17 -5.06 2.14
CA GLY A 42 4.39 -4.96 2.92
C GLY A 42 4.12 -4.94 4.43
N MET A 43 5.16 -5.18 5.22
CA MET A 43 5.12 -5.11 6.68
C MET A 43 5.36 -3.67 7.18
N LYS A 44 4.52 -3.22 8.09
CA LYS A 44 4.65 -1.94 8.77
C LYS A 44 4.94 -2.15 10.26
N LYS A 45 5.90 -1.40 10.77
CA LYS A 45 6.23 -1.42 12.20
C LYS A 45 5.17 -0.69 13.00
N GLY A 46 4.57 -1.38 13.95
CA GLY A 46 3.60 -0.83 14.89
C GLY A 46 4.14 -0.83 16.32
N ARG A 47 3.56 0.00 17.19
CA ARG A 47 3.91 0.04 18.62
C ARG A 47 3.64 -1.29 19.34
N LYS A 48 2.67 -2.07 18.85
CA LYS A 48 2.21 -3.33 19.45
C LYS A 48 2.68 -4.58 18.68
N GLY A 49 3.51 -4.39 17.67
CA GLY A 49 3.94 -5.46 16.77
C GLY A 49 3.91 -4.99 15.33
N ASP A 50 4.72 -5.66 14.51
CA ASP A 50 4.71 -5.44 13.07
C ASP A 50 3.46 -6.09 12.47
N TYR A 51 2.90 -5.48 11.45
CA TYR A 51 1.64 -5.92 10.85
C TYR A 51 1.67 -5.78 9.34
N LEU A 52 0.87 -6.60 8.66
CA LEU A 52 0.70 -6.52 7.21
C LEU A 52 -0.11 -5.26 6.88
N GLN A 53 0.39 -4.49 5.91
CA GLN A 53 -0.30 -3.34 5.34
C GLN A 53 -0.40 -3.52 3.82
N GLY A 54 -1.59 -3.28 3.28
CA GLY A 54 -1.81 -3.10 1.84
C GLY A 54 -1.82 -1.62 1.49
N ARG A 55 -1.30 -1.24 0.32
CA ARG A 55 -1.50 0.07 -0.29
C ARG A 55 -2.13 -0.10 -1.65
N GLU A 56 -3.27 0.52 -1.85
CA GLU A 56 -3.97 0.51 -3.13
C GLU A 56 -3.54 1.69 -3.99
N TRP A 57 -3.22 1.39 -5.24
CA TRP A 57 -2.85 2.35 -6.27
C TRP A 57 -3.94 2.40 -7.34
N GLY A 58 -4.27 3.61 -7.80
CA GLY A 58 -5.21 3.82 -8.90
C GLY A 58 -4.92 5.13 -9.63
N TYR A 59 -5.55 5.33 -10.78
CA TYR A 59 -5.39 6.56 -11.54
C TYR A 59 -6.17 7.72 -10.91
N ASP A 60 -5.59 8.92 -10.92
CA ASP A 60 -6.33 10.16 -10.71
C ASP A 60 -7.04 10.62 -12.00
N ASP A 61 -7.74 11.75 -11.94
CA ASP A 61 -8.49 12.31 -13.06
C ASP A 61 -7.60 12.70 -14.25
N ASN A 62 -6.29 12.85 -14.03
CA ASN A 62 -5.29 13.13 -15.07
C ASN A 62 -4.62 11.86 -15.60
N GLY A 63 -5.08 10.67 -15.20
CA GLY A 63 -4.48 9.39 -15.58
C GLY A 63 -3.16 9.08 -14.88
N LYS A 64 -2.78 9.83 -13.84
CA LYS A 64 -1.55 9.59 -13.09
C LYS A 64 -1.80 8.54 -12.01
N LEU A 65 -0.89 7.58 -11.89
CA LEU A 65 -0.95 6.59 -10.81
C LEU A 65 -0.66 7.26 -9.46
N VAL A 66 -1.61 7.15 -8.53
CA VAL A 66 -1.55 7.75 -7.19
C VAL A 66 -2.00 6.73 -6.13
N PRO A 67 -1.47 6.82 -4.90
CA PRO A 67 -1.95 5.96 -3.83
C PRO A 67 -3.34 6.44 -3.40
N LYS A 68 -4.29 5.51 -3.22
CA LYS A 68 -5.69 5.80 -2.89
C LYS A 68 -5.98 5.59 -1.42
N ARG A 69 -5.57 4.44 -0.88
CA ARG A 69 -5.76 4.07 0.52
C ARG A 69 -4.71 3.09 0.99
N ASP A 70 -4.44 3.10 2.28
CA ASP A 70 -3.76 2.03 3.00
C ASP A 70 -4.79 1.13 3.70
N ILE A 71 -4.53 -0.18 3.75
CA ILE A 71 -5.35 -1.19 4.44
C ILE A 71 -4.47 -1.82 5.52
N ASP A 72 -4.89 -1.68 6.77
CA ASP A 72 -4.16 -2.19 7.92
C ASP A 72 -4.83 -3.50 8.40
N PHE A 73 -4.08 -4.60 8.36
CA PHE A 73 -4.50 -5.91 8.86
C PHE A 73 -4.15 -6.07 10.36
N THR A 74 -4.56 -5.08 11.14
CA THR A 74 -4.38 -4.99 12.59
C THR A 74 -5.46 -4.10 13.18
N ASP A 75 -5.75 -4.24 14.48
CA ASP A 75 -6.58 -3.28 15.23
C ASP A 75 -5.72 -2.24 15.97
N HIS A 76 -4.39 -2.28 15.84
CA HIS A 76 -3.43 -1.47 16.58
C HIS A 76 -3.53 -1.59 18.11
N GLY A 77 -4.12 -2.68 18.61
CA GLY A 77 -4.48 -2.85 20.02
C GLY A 77 -5.63 -1.95 20.47
N ARG A 78 -6.47 -1.47 19.54
CA ARG A 78 -7.63 -0.59 19.78
C ARG A 78 -8.92 -1.17 19.18
N PRO A 79 -9.32 -2.42 19.52
CA PRO A 79 -10.45 -3.10 18.88
C PRO A 79 -11.79 -2.37 18.99
N GLY A 80 -11.98 -1.48 19.97
CA GLY A 80 -13.20 -0.69 20.10
C GLY A 80 -13.36 0.41 19.03
N ASN A 81 -12.26 0.93 18.49
CA ASN A 81 -12.27 2.09 17.57
C ASN A 81 -11.47 1.85 16.27
N HIS A 82 -10.83 0.69 16.09
CA HIS A 82 -10.18 0.28 14.84
C HIS A 82 -10.65 -1.15 14.53
N PRO A 83 -11.53 -1.34 13.53
CA PRO A 83 -11.90 -2.68 13.08
C PRO A 83 -10.67 -3.37 12.46
N ASN A 84 -10.69 -4.70 12.37
CA ASN A 84 -9.64 -5.45 11.71
C ASN A 84 -10.26 -6.39 10.67
N PRO A 85 -9.96 -6.22 9.37
CA PRO A 85 -9.15 -5.14 8.79
C PRO A 85 -9.87 -3.76 8.79
N HIS A 86 -9.10 -2.68 8.62
CA HIS A 86 -9.62 -1.33 8.37
C HIS A 86 -8.79 -0.61 7.29
N GLN A 87 -9.31 0.50 6.77
CA GLN A 87 -8.66 1.31 5.74
C GLN A 87 -8.47 2.78 6.16
N HIS A 88 -7.51 3.43 5.52
CA HIS A 88 -7.21 4.86 5.63
C HIS A 88 -7.03 5.45 4.23
N ASP A 89 -7.89 6.39 3.85
CA ASP A 89 -7.75 7.10 2.57
C ASP A 89 -6.54 8.05 2.61
N PHE A 90 -5.87 8.23 1.48
CA PHE A 90 -4.89 9.30 1.35
C PHE A 90 -5.60 10.63 1.11
N ILE A 91 -5.33 11.61 1.98
CA ILE A 91 -5.89 12.95 1.89
C ILE A 91 -4.78 13.99 1.66
N PRO A 92 -5.07 15.10 0.95
CA PRO A 92 -4.13 16.19 0.79
C PRO A 92 -3.63 16.70 2.15
N ASN A 93 -2.33 16.96 2.25
CA ASN A 93 -1.75 17.58 3.43
C ASN A 93 -2.06 19.09 3.40
N PRO A 94 -2.74 19.66 4.42
CA PRO A 94 -3.07 21.08 4.44
C PRO A 94 -1.85 22.02 4.39
N THR A 95 -0.68 21.56 4.86
CA THR A 95 0.57 22.33 4.81
C THR A 95 1.38 22.06 3.53
N GLY A 96 0.84 21.27 2.60
CA GLY A 96 1.56 20.75 1.44
C GLY A 96 2.47 19.56 1.77
N GLY A 97 3.10 18.98 0.74
CA GLY A 97 3.99 17.82 0.88
C GLY A 97 3.28 16.47 0.78
N THR A 98 3.83 15.45 1.42
CA THR A 98 3.34 14.07 1.33
C THR A 98 1.92 13.94 1.85
N LEU A 99 1.09 13.17 1.12
CA LEU A 99 -0.28 12.85 1.50
C LEU A 99 -0.35 12.29 2.92
N GLN A 100 -1.37 12.70 3.67
CA GLN A 100 -1.63 12.19 5.01
C GLN A 100 -2.61 11.01 4.95
N HIS A 101 -2.60 10.20 6.00
CA HIS A 101 -3.61 9.16 6.18
C HIS A 101 -4.85 9.81 6.83
N GLY A 102 -6.02 9.58 6.25
CA GLY A 102 -7.30 9.97 6.84
C GLY A 102 -7.65 9.16 8.10
N PRO A 103 -8.82 9.40 8.71
CA PRO A 103 -9.31 8.61 9.84
C PRO A 103 -9.49 7.13 9.46
N ALA A 104 -9.43 6.24 10.45
CA ALA A 104 -9.73 4.83 10.26
C ALA A 104 -11.19 4.64 9.83
N LYS A 105 -11.42 3.82 8.81
CA LYS A 105 -12.74 3.45 8.31
C LYS A 105 -12.85 1.93 8.16
N PRO A 106 -14.04 1.33 8.26
CA PRO A 106 -14.24 -0.07 7.89
C PRO A 106 -13.72 -0.37 6.48
N LEU A 107 -13.20 -1.59 6.27
CA LEU A 107 -12.77 -2.01 4.93
C LEU A 107 -13.97 -2.05 3.98
N GLU A 108 -13.85 -1.37 2.85
CA GLU A 108 -14.82 -1.38 1.75
C GLU A 108 -14.36 -2.33 0.65
N TYR A 109 -15.24 -3.27 0.27
CA TYR A 109 -15.01 -4.18 -0.85
C TYR A 109 -15.49 -3.52 -2.15
N PRO A 110 -14.73 -3.67 -3.26
CA PRO A 110 -15.14 -3.20 -4.59
C PRO A 110 -16.35 -3.97 -5.12
#